data_AF-A0A9D2ZXC4-F1
#
_entry.id   AF-A0A9D2ZXC4-F1
#
_cell.length_a   1.000
_cell.length_b   1.000
_cell.length_c   1.000
_cell.angle_alpha   90.00
_cell.angle_beta   90.00
_cell.angle_gamma   90.00
#
_symmetry.space_group_name_H-M   'P 1'
#
loop_
_entity.id
_entity.type
_entity.pdbx_description
1 polymer ?
#
loop_
_entity_poly.entity_id
_entity_poly.type
_entity_poly.pdbx_seq_one_letter_code
_entity_poly.pdbx_strand_id
1 'polypeptide(L)'
;MKVPPVLYRATREIIGEYRTDSWVAALDYMANEVLDRWKLRFDDVPGAPWAGCESLVIPVLTQENYQGVLRFAAPTSAHTAAHAQVLRALKMWNGHGAVRVIRDDRSFRVTLQERLRTKDNL
;
A
#
# COMPACT_ATOMS: atom_id res chain seq x y z
N MET A 1 7.10 11.77 -4.24
CA MET A 1 7.45 10.38 -4.53
C MET A 1 7.26 10.13 -6.01
N LYS A 2 8.23 9.47 -6.64
CA LYS A 2 8.11 9.07 -8.05
C LYS A 2 7.20 7.85 -8.15
N VAL A 3 6.00 8.04 -8.70
CA VAL A 3 5.05 6.94 -8.93
C VAL A 3 5.54 6.06 -10.08
N PRO A 4 5.58 4.72 -9.90
CA PRO A 4 5.95 3.81 -10.99
C PRO A 4 5.00 3.95 -12.19
N PRO A 5 5.50 4.05 -13.44
CA PRO A 5 4.66 4.23 -14.62
C PRO A 5 3.59 3.14 -14.82
N VAL A 6 3.88 1.91 -14.39
CA VAL A 6 2.93 0.79 -14.44
C VAL A 6 1.67 1.06 -13.63
N LEU A 7 1.80 1.68 -12.45
CA LEU A 7 0.67 2.01 -11.59
C LEU A 7 -0.21 3.08 -12.23
N TYR A 8 0.41 4.13 -12.75
CA TYR A 8 -0.30 5.22 -13.39
C TYR A 8 -1.10 4.73 -14.60
N ARG A 9 -0.48 3.93 -15.48
CA ARG A 9 -1.15 3.39 -16.68
C ARG A 9 -2.33 2.49 -16.30
N ALA A 10 -2.10 1.51 -15.43
CA ALA A 10 -3.14 0.57 -15.04
C ALA A 10 -4.31 1.25 -14.32
N THR A 11 -4.04 2.18 -13.40
CA THR A 11 -5.12 2.92 -12.73
C THR A 11 -5.87 3.82 -13.70
N ARG A 12 -5.19 4.51 -14.64
CA ARG A 12 -5.87 5.31 -15.68
C ARG A 12 -6.86 4.46 -16.49
N GLU A 13 -6.49 3.23 -16.84
CA GLU A 13 -7.37 2.30 -17.55
C GLU A 13 -8.58 1.86 -16.69
N ILE A 14 -8.37 1.61 -15.40
CA ILE A 14 -9.40 1.05 -14.50
C ILE A 14 -10.35 2.12 -13.96
N ILE A 15 -9.84 3.29 -13.57
CA ILE A 15 -10.61 4.33 -12.84
C ILE A 15 -10.75 5.66 -13.58
N GLY A 16 -10.09 5.77 -14.74
CA GLY A 16 -10.07 6.98 -15.56
C GLY A 16 -9.02 8.00 -15.11
N GLU A 17 -8.56 8.81 -16.07
CA GLU A 17 -7.48 9.79 -15.93
C GLU A 17 -7.69 10.75 -14.76
N TYR A 18 -8.84 11.43 -14.69
CA TYR A 18 -9.11 12.40 -13.63
C TYR A 18 -8.95 11.83 -12.21
N ARG A 19 -9.44 10.59 -11.99
CA ARG A 19 -9.34 9.94 -10.68
C ARG A 19 -7.92 9.46 -10.39
N THR A 20 -7.24 8.95 -11.41
CA THR A 20 -5.82 8.57 -11.31
C THR A 20 -4.96 9.76 -10.94
N ASP A 21 -5.10 10.88 -11.62
CA ASP A 21 -4.31 12.09 -11.37
C ASP A 21 -4.53 12.62 -9.96
N SER A 22 -5.81 12.70 -9.55
CA SER A 22 -6.18 13.14 -8.20
C SER A 22 -5.60 12.23 -7.11
N TRP A 23 -5.68 10.91 -7.30
CA TRP A 23 -5.14 9.95 -6.35
C TRP A 23 -3.61 9.98 -6.31
N VAL A 24 -2.95 10.01 -7.47
CA VAL A 24 -1.50 10.06 -7.59
C VAL A 24 -0.92 11.33 -6.97
N ALA A 25 -1.56 12.48 -7.19
CA ALA A 25 -1.17 13.74 -6.57
C ALA A 25 -1.28 13.71 -5.03
N ALA A 26 -2.20 12.93 -4.48
CA ALA A 26 -2.40 12.80 -3.04
C ALA A 26 -1.47 11.78 -2.35
N LEU A 27 -0.81 10.88 -3.09
CA LEU A 27 -0.03 9.77 -2.52
C LEU A 27 1.08 10.24 -1.58
N ASP A 28 1.79 11.32 -1.93
CA ASP A 28 2.86 11.86 -1.09
C ASP A 28 2.34 12.35 0.25
N TYR A 29 1.25 13.11 0.24
CA TYR A 29 0.62 13.58 1.46
C TYR A 29 0.16 12.40 2.32
N MET A 30 -0.58 11.46 1.72
CA MET A 30 -1.08 10.28 2.44
C MET A 30 0.05 9.44 3.05
N ALA A 31 1.17 9.26 2.34
CA ALA A 31 2.32 8.54 2.85
C ALA A 31 2.94 9.25 4.08
N ASN A 32 3.19 10.56 3.99
CA ASN A 32 3.77 11.32 5.10
C ASN A 32 2.85 11.36 6.33
N GLU A 33 1.55 11.57 6.13
CA GLU A 33 0.55 11.54 7.20
C GLU A 33 0.51 10.21 7.93
N VAL A 34 0.56 9.10 7.18
CA VAL A 34 0.56 7.75 7.75
C VAL A 34 1.88 7.47 8.48
N LEU A 35 3.01 7.90 7.93
CA LEU A 35 4.31 7.76 8.57
C LEU A 35 4.34 8.46 9.92
N ASP A 36 3.92 9.73 9.99
CA ASP A 36 3.92 10.47 11.25
C ASP A 36 2.94 9.86 12.27
N ARG A 37 1.70 9.58 11.83
CA ARG A 37 0.65 9.04 12.70
C ARG A 37 1.02 7.68 13.26
N TRP A 38 1.65 6.82 12.46
CA TRP A 38 2.03 5.46 12.89
C TRP A 38 3.46 5.36 13.41
N LYS A 39 4.20 6.47 13.45
CA LYS A 39 5.61 6.56 13.89
C LYS A 39 6.51 5.61 13.10
N LEU A 40 6.35 5.64 11.79
CA LEU A 40 7.13 4.86 10.84
C LEU A 40 8.18 5.75 10.18
N ARG A 41 9.19 5.12 9.60
CA ARG A 41 10.13 5.77 8.69
C ARG A 41 10.25 4.97 7.41
N PHE A 42 10.56 5.64 6.31
CA PHE A 42 10.87 4.93 5.07
C PHE A 42 12.05 3.98 5.27
N ASP A 43 12.00 2.83 4.61
CA ASP A 43 13.12 1.91 4.50
C ASP A 43 13.64 1.93 3.07
N ASP A 44 14.89 2.34 2.88
CA ASP A 44 15.51 2.42 1.56
C ASP A 44 15.94 1.04 1.03
N VAL A 45 15.91 0.01 1.89
CA VAL A 45 16.25 -1.36 1.55
C VAL A 45 15.09 -2.29 1.86
N PRO A 46 14.53 -3.00 0.87
CA PRO A 46 14.88 -2.99 -0.56
C PRO A 46 14.40 -1.72 -1.28
N GLY A 47 14.99 -1.44 -2.46
CA GLY A 47 14.68 -0.25 -3.25
C GLY A 47 13.19 -0.10 -3.56
N ALA A 48 12.69 1.12 -3.53
CA ALA A 48 11.27 1.47 -3.49
C ALA A 48 10.98 2.75 -4.31
N PRO A 49 9.69 3.10 -4.55
CA PRO A 49 8.48 2.33 -4.30
C PRO A 49 8.24 1.20 -5.32
N TRP A 50 7.50 0.17 -4.91
CA TRP A 50 6.99 -0.86 -5.80
C TRP A 50 5.56 -0.59 -6.21
N ALA A 51 5.13 -1.15 -7.32
CA ALA A 51 3.73 -1.14 -7.70
C ALA A 51 3.32 -2.36 -8.52
N GLY A 52 2.04 -2.73 -8.37
CA GLY A 52 1.33 -3.58 -9.31
C GLY A 52 0.23 -2.80 -10.03
N CYS A 53 -0.77 -3.50 -10.59
CA CYS A 53 -1.84 -2.87 -11.36
C CYS A 53 -2.71 -1.88 -10.55
N GLU A 54 -2.91 -2.12 -9.25
CA GLU A 54 -3.86 -1.36 -8.44
C GLU A 54 -3.31 -0.95 -7.07
N SER A 55 -2.00 -1.03 -6.84
CA SER A 55 -1.43 -0.64 -5.55
C SER A 55 0.00 -0.14 -5.64
N LEU A 56 0.28 0.89 -4.84
CA LEU A 56 1.63 1.34 -4.49
C LEU A 56 2.05 0.64 -3.19
N VAL A 57 3.30 0.16 -3.14
CA VAL A 57 3.89 -0.46 -1.95
C VAL A 57 5.19 0.23 -1.61
N ILE A 58 5.33 0.65 -0.35
CA ILE A 58 6.50 1.39 0.14
C ILE A 58 7.05 0.67 1.38
N PRO A 59 8.30 0.21 1.37
CA PRO A 59 8.95 -0.35 2.55
C PRO A 59 9.12 0.68 3.66
N VAL A 60 8.90 0.25 4.90
CA VAL A 60 8.98 1.09 6.09
C VAL A 60 9.55 0.32 7.28
N LEU A 61 10.09 1.04 8.24
CA LEU A 61 10.48 0.53 9.54
C LEU A 61 9.60 1.14 10.63
N THR A 62 9.24 0.33 11.62
CA THR A 62 8.66 0.84 12.88
C THR A 62 9.72 1.47 13.77
N GLN A 63 9.30 2.10 14.87
CA GLN A 63 10.24 2.63 15.88
C GLN A 63 11.15 1.54 16.44
N GLU A 64 10.63 0.32 16.56
CA GLU A 64 11.34 -0.88 17.02
C GLU A 64 12.14 -1.58 15.90
N ASN A 65 12.32 -0.93 14.75
CA ASN A 65 13.01 -1.45 13.56
C ASN A 65 12.33 -2.68 12.93
N TYR A 66 11.04 -2.90 13.20
CA TYR A 66 10.30 -3.96 12.55
C TYR A 66 10.06 -3.62 11.08
N GLN A 67 10.30 -4.58 10.19
CA GLN A 67 10.21 -4.41 8.74
C GLN A 67 8.77 -4.57 8.26
N GLY A 68 8.21 -3.49 7.73
CA GLY A 68 6.86 -3.44 7.20
C GLY A 68 6.80 -2.90 5.77
N VAL A 69 5.60 -2.93 5.20
CA VAL A 69 5.28 -2.20 3.97
C VAL A 69 3.97 -1.43 4.14
N LEU A 70 3.94 -0.20 3.65
CA LEU A 70 2.71 0.54 3.41
C LEU A 70 2.19 0.17 2.02
N ARG A 71 0.96 -0.32 1.95
CA ARG A 71 0.29 -0.62 0.67
C ARG A 71 -0.91 0.30 0.50
N PHE A 72 -0.86 1.20 -0.48
CA PHE A 72 -1.97 2.06 -0.88
C PHE A 72 -2.72 1.42 -2.05
N ALA A 73 -3.99 1.09 -1.85
CA ALA A 73 -4.84 0.57 -2.92
C ALA A 73 -5.45 1.73 -3.73
N ALA A 74 -5.40 1.64 -5.06
CA ALA A 74 -6.06 2.58 -5.96
C ALA A 74 -7.58 2.54 -5.75
N PRO A 75 -8.28 3.70 -5.72
CA PRO A 75 -9.74 3.76 -5.58
C PRO A 75 -10.44 2.81 -6.57
N THR A 76 -11.67 2.40 -6.31
CA THR A 76 -12.45 1.62 -7.29
C THR A 76 -13.91 2.00 -7.24
N SER A 77 -14.54 2.11 -8.40
CA SER A 77 -15.97 2.37 -8.55
C SER A 77 -16.79 1.12 -8.87
N ALA A 78 -16.14 0.03 -9.33
CA ALA A 78 -16.83 -1.19 -9.76
C ALA A 78 -17.21 -2.09 -8.58
N HIS A 79 -16.30 -2.30 -7.63
CA HIS A 79 -16.55 -3.14 -6.45
C HIS A 79 -16.01 -2.46 -5.19
N THR A 80 -16.75 -1.48 -4.68
CA THR A 80 -16.36 -0.65 -3.53
C THR A 80 -16.13 -1.47 -2.25
N ALA A 81 -16.84 -2.58 -2.06
CA ALA A 81 -16.69 -3.47 -0.91
C ALA A 81 -15.47 -4.40 -0.99
N ALA A 82 -14.88 -4.63 -2.17
CA ALA A 82 -13.84 -5.65 -2.36
C ALA A 82 -12.63 -5.42 -1.44
N HIS A 83 -12.18 -4.17 -1.32
CA HIS A 83 -11.06 -3.83 -0.44
C HIS A 83 -11.35 -4.16 1.03
N ALA A 84 -12.55 -3.81 1.51
CA ALA A 84 -12.95 -4.08 2.89
C ALA A 84 -13.12 -5.58 3.17
N GLN A 85 -13.64 -6.34 2.20
CA GLN A 85 -13.78 -7.80 2.28
C GLN A 85 -12.41 -8.49 2.32
N VAL A 86 -11.50 -8.13 1.41
CA VAL A 86 -10.12 -8.66 1.39
C VAL A 86 -9.39 -8.31 2.68
N LEU A 87 -9.51 -7.07 3.16
CA LEU A 87 -8.90 -6.65 4.43
C LEU A 87 -9.45 -7.44 5.62
N ARG A 88 -10.77 -7.68 5.67
CA ARG A 88 -11.39 -8.53 6.69
C ARG A 88 -10.83 -9.95 6.64
N ALA A 89 -10.73 -10.53 5.45
CA ALA A 89 -10.17 -11.88 5.28
C ALA A 89 -8.71 -11.93 5.75
N LEU A 90 -7.85 -11.00 5.33
CA LEU A 90 -6.45 -10.95 5.76
C LEU A 90 -6.31 -10.81 7.30
N LYS A 91 -7.18 -10.02 7.93
CA LYS A 91 -7.23 -9.92 9.40
C LYS A 91 -7.65 -11.24 10.08
N MET A 92 -8.53 -12.03 9.45
CA MET A 92 -8.89 -13.36 9.95
C MET A 92 -7.75 -14.37 9.79
N TRP A 93 -7.01 -14.31 8.69
CA TRP A 93 -5.83 -15.16 8.48
C TRP A 93 -4.67 -14.77 9.41
N ASN A 94 -4.52 -13.49 9.75
CA ASN A 94 -3.58 -12.99 10.77
C ASN A 94 -2.12 -13.49 10.61
N GLY A 95 -1.62 -13.59 9.38
CA GLY A 95 -0.26 -14.10 9.12
C GLY A 95 -0.18 -15.61 8.87
N HIS A 96 -1.27 -16.35 9.08
CA HIS A 96 -1.31 -17.80 8.80
C HIS A 96 -1.53 -18.01 7.29
N GLY A 97 -0.49 -18.32 6.54
CA GLY A 97 -0.60 -18.59 5.09
C GLY A 97 -0.95 -17.36 4.22
N ALA A 98 -1.08 -16.18 4.82
CA ALA A 98 -1.32 -14.90 4.15
C ALA A 98 -0.56 -13.80 4.88
N VAL A 99 -0.32 -12.66 4.23
CA VAL A 99 0.37 -11.53 4.87
C VAL A 99 -0.41 -11.00 6.08
N ARG A 100 0.29 -10.76 7.18
CA ARG A 100 -0.29 -10.14 8.36
C ARG A 100 -0.48 -8.63 8.17
N VAL A 101 -1.68 -8.16 8.47
CA VAL A 101 -2.00 -6.72 8.55
C VAL A 101 -1.76 -6.24 9.98
N ILE A 102 -0.90 -5.24 10.14
CA ILE A 102 -0.51 -4.66 11.43
C ILE A 102 -1.43 -3.49 11.78
N ARG A 103 -1.68 -2.61 10.81
CA ARG A 103 -2.59 -1.45 10.92
C ARG A 103 -3.23 -1.14 9.57
N ASP A 104 -4.33 -0.41 9.56
CA ASP A 104 -4.99 0.07 8.36
C ASP A 104 -5.65 1.43 8.58
N ASP A 105 -5.78 2.21 7.51
CA ASP A 105 -6.61 3.42 7.46
C ASP A 105 -7.51 3.34 6.23
N ARG A 106 -8.82 3.30 6.48
CA ARG A 106 -9.85 3.19 5.45
C ARG A 106 -9.97 4.43 4.60
N SER A 107 -9.69 5.62 5.14
CA SER A 107 -9.79 6.90 4.43
C SER A 107 -8.76 6.98 3.30
N PHE A 108 -7.54 6.48 3.55
CA PHE A 108 -6.48 6.42 2.55
C PHE A 108 -6.39 5.07 1.82
N ARG A 109 -7.25 4.10 2.19
CA ARG A 109 -7.21 2.71 1.69
C ARG A 109 -5.79 2.15 1.74
N VAL A 110 -5.15 2.37 2.89
CA VAL A 110 -3.77 2.00 3.18
C VAL A 110 -3.71 0.94 4.27
N THR A 111 -2.80 -0.01 4.10
CA THR A 111 -2.49 -1.01 5.13
C THR A 111 -1.00 -0.99 5.44
N LEU A 112 -0.64 -1.02 6.72
CA LEU A 112 0.67 -1.45 7.18
C LEU A 112 0.66 -2.97 7.29
N GLN A 113 1.51 -3.63 6.53
CA GLN A 113 1.64 -5.09 6.51
C GLN A 113 3.05 -5.48 6.96
N GLU A 114 3.20 -6.71 7.45
CA GLU A 114 4.55 -7.27 7.58
C GLU A 114 5.21 -7.35 6.21
N ARG A 115 6.52 -7.10 6.17
CA ARG A 115 7.28 -7.24 4.93
C ARG A 115 7.66 -8.70 4.74
N LEU A 116 7.13 -9.32 3.68
CA LEU A 116 7.56 -10.66 3.26
C LEU A 116 8.99 -10.60 2.70
N ARG A 117 9.80 -11.64 2.98
CA ARG A 117 11.22 -11.68 2.60
C ARG A 117 11.35 -11.54 1.07
N THR A 118 12.18 -10.61 0.63
CA THR A 118 12.50 -10.36 -0.79
C THR A 118 13.90 -10.85 -1.19
N LYS A 119 14.59 -11.64 -0.35
CA LYS A 119 15.99 -12.01 -0.63
C LYS A 119 16.14 -13.03 -1.74
N ASP A 120 15.14 -13.88 -1.95
CA ASP A 120 15.03 -14.78 -3.09
C ASP A 120 13.53 -14.93 -3.38
N ASN A 121 13.05 -14.33 -4.47
CA ASN A 121 11.78 -14.76 -5.02
C ASN A 121 12.02 -16.16 -5.61
N LEU A 122 11.19 -17.13 -5.20
CA LEU A 122 11.14 -18.52 -5.69
C LEU A 122 11.49 -18.69 -7.17
#